data_AF-A0A077ZEB8-F1
#
_entry.id   AF-A0A077ZEB8-F1
#
_cell.length_a   1.000
_cell.length_b   1.000
_cell.length_c   1.000
_cell.angle_alpha   90.00
_cell.angle_beta   90.00
_cell.angle_gamma   90.00
#
_symmetry.space_group_name_H-M   'P 1'
#
loop_
_entity.id
_entity.type
_entity.pdbx_description
1 polymer ?
#
loop_
_entity_poly.entity_id
_entity_poly.type
_entity_poly.pdbx_seq_one_letter_code
_entity_poly.pdbx_strand_id
1 'polypeptide(L)'
;MQITNMHCSGQTVSLAAGDYHATIVTVGAGLAELTFQGCHLVIPHKPEEMPLAHLGKVLIPWPNRIANGCYRYQGQEYQLPINEHSSKAAIHGLLAWRDWQISELTATSVTLTAFLPPSYGYPFMLASQVVYSLNAHTGLSVEIASQNIGTVAAPYGVGIHPYLTCNLTSVDEYLFQLPANQVYAVDEHANPTTLHHVDELDLNFTQAKKIAATKIDHTFKTANDLWEMTITHPQQALSVSLCSDQLWVQVYSGEKLQRQGLAVEPMSCPPNAFNSGIADIDMFRGNFSIKDKLQEKIALTDAIVSQSPDGWLIHFSRGSDISATLNISADDQGRLLLELQNDNLNHNRIWLRLAAQPEDHIYGCGEQFSYFDLRGKPFPLWTSEQGVGRNKQTYVTWQADCKENAGGDY
;
A
#
# COMPACT_ATOMS: atom_id res chain seq x y z
N MET A 1 22.58 -20.55 26.30
CA MET A 1 21.54 -19.60 25.88
C MET A 1 20.74 -19.25 27.13
N GLN A 2 20.98 -18.08 27.73
CA GLN A 2 20.14 -17.63 28.83
C GLN A 2 18.78 -17.30 28.22
N ILE A 3 17.74 -18.05 28.59
CA ILE A 3 16.36 -17.60 28.40
C ILE A 3 16.23 -16.40 29.36
N THR A 4 16.40 -15.19 28.82
CA THR A 4 16.12 -13.93 29.51
C THR A 4 14.64 -13.90 29.91
N ASN A 5 14.35 -13.33 31.08
CA ASN A 5 13.00 -13.23 31.65
C ASN A 5 11.96 -12.79 30.60
N MET A 6 10.75 -13.35 30.67
CA MET A 6 9.64 -12.90 29.84
C MET A 6 9.20 -11.51 30.31
N HIS A 7 9.31 -10.51 29.43
CA HIS A 7 8.94 -9.12 29.72
C HIS A 7 7.59 -8.76 29.08
N CYS A 8 7.08 -7.53 29.31
CA CYS A 8 5.86 -7.04 28.67
C CYS A 8 5.93 -7.08 27.14
N SER A 9 7.12 -6.91 26.57
CA SER A 9 7.36 -7.01 25.13
C SER A 9 7.82 -8.41 24.66
N GLY A 10 7.71 -9.44 25.49
CA GLY A 10 8.09 -10.81 25.16
C GLY A 10 9.58 -11.10 25.40
N GLN A 11 10.18 -11.94 24.54
CA GLN A 11 11.62 -12.18 24.55
C GLN A 11 12.35 -11.01 23.88
N THR A 12 13.57 -10.75 24.34
CA THR A 12 14.43 -9.69 23.81
C THR A 12 15.65 -10.30 23.13
N VAL A 13 15.99 -9.78 21.95
CA VAL A 13 17.12 -10.19 21.13
C VAL A 13 17.99 -8.97 20.86
N SER A 14 19.28 -9.08 21.09
CA SER A 14 20.27 -8.05 20.75
C SER A 14 21.08 -8.48 19.53
N LEU A 15 21.15 -7.61 18.53
CA LEU A 15 22.00 -7.74 17.34
C LEU A 15 23.12 -6.70 17.39
N ALA A 16 24.31 -7.04 16.89
CA ALA A 16 25.44 -6.13 16.82
C ALA A 16 26.25 -6.34 15.52
N ALA A 17 26.54 -5.25 14.81
CA ALA A 17 27.37 -5.27 13.61
C ALA A 17 28.14 -3.94 13.47
N GLY A 18 29.47 -3.98 13.63
CA GLY A 18 30.28 -2.76 13.64
C GLY A 18 29.86 -1.83 14.79
N ASP A 19 29.57 -0.57 14.46
CA ASP A 19 29.12 0.45 15.42
C ASP A 19 27.59 0.43 15.64
N TYR A 20 26.86 -0.44 14.94
CA TYR A 20 25.41 -0.57 15.09
C TYR A 20 25.03 -1.60 16.15
N HIS A 21 24.02 -1.25 16.95
CA HIS A 21 23.31 -2.17 17.84
C HIS A 21 21.81 -2.05 17.64
N ALA A 22 21.11 -3.18 17.58
CA ALA A 22 19.65 -3.22 17.52
C ALA A 22 19.09 -4.16 18.59
N THR A 23 17.99 -3.75 19.22
CA THR A 23 17.23 -4.57 20.17
C THR A 23 15.86 -4.87 19.56
N ILE A 24 15.56 -6.16 19.37
CA ILE A 24 14.30 -6.65 18.82
C ILE A 24 13.52 -7.37 19.93
N VAL A 25 12.22 -7.16 19.98
CA VAL A 25 11.31 -7.81 20.94
C VAL A 25 10.26 -8.65 20.23
N THR A 26 9.91 -9.81 20.77
CA THR A 26 9.02 -10.76 20.07
C THR A 26 7.58 -10.29 19.99
N VAL A 27 7.08 -9.50 20.94
CA VAL A 27 5.72 -8.94 20.86
C VAL A 27 5.64 -7.90 19.75
N GLY A 28 4.84 -8.21 18.73
CA GLY A 28 4.67 -7.43 17.51
C GLY A 28 5.88 -7.39 16.60
N ALA A 29 6.81 -8.35 16.76
CA ALA A 29 8.11 -8.37 16.09
C ALA A 29 8.78 -6.98 16.11
N GLY A 30 8.82 -6.37 17.30
CA GLY A 30 9.05 -4.94 17.45
C GLY A 30 10.53 -4.55 17.43
N LEU A 31 10.85 -3.45 16.75
CA LEU A 31 12.14 -2.76 16.91
C LEU A 31 12.12 -1.92 18.19
N ALA A 32 12.80 -2.39 19.24
CA ALA A 32 12.81 -1.72 20.54
C ALA A 32 13.89 -0.66 20.68
N GLU A 33 15.03 -0.84 20.02
CA GLU A 33 16.13 0.12 20.01
C GLU A 33 16.98 -0.08 18.75
N LEU A 34 17.51 1.02 18.22
CA LEU A 34 18.53 1.03 17.19
C LEU A 34 19.49 2.18 17.49
N THR A 35 20.78 1.88 17.58
CA THR A 35 21.83 2.87 17.82
C THR A 35 22.98 2.73 16.82
N PHE A 36 23.68 3.83 16.59
CA PHE A 36 24.95 3.88 15.88
C PHE A 36 25.93 4.74 16.67
N GLN A 37 27.10 4.19 17.02
CA GLN A 37 28.08 4.87 17.89
C GLN A 37 27.46 5.38 19.21
N GLY A 38 26.49 4.64 19.74
CA GLY A 38 25.77 4.97 20.98
C GLY A 38 24.68 6.05 20.84
N CYS A 39 24.47 6.62 19.65
CA CYS A 39 23.40 7.57 19.38
C CYS A 39 22.12 6.84 18.95
N HIS A 40 20.97 7.18 19.53
CA HIS A 40 19.69 6.60 19.15
C HIS A 40 19.26 7.06 17.75
N LEU A 41 18.89 6.10 16.90
CA LEU A 41 18.33 6.33 15.56
C LEU A 41 16.81 6.13 15.52
N VAL A 42 16.27 5.40 16.51
CA VAL A 42 14.84 5.32 16.81
C VAL A 42 14.59 5.64 18.28
N ILE A 43 13.39 6.09 18.63
CA ILE A 43 13.00 6.24 20.04
C ILE A 43 13.06 4.86 20.72
N PRO A 44 13.85 4.66 21.79
CA PRO A 44 13.92 3.38 22.46
C PRO A 44 12.69 3.14 23.34
N HIS A 45 12.34 1.88 23.58
CA HIS A 45 11.48 1.49 24.70
C HIS A 45 12.09 0.33 25.49
N LYS A 46 11.80 0.30 26.79
CA LYS A 46 12.24 -0.79 27.66
C LYS A 46 11.38 -2.03 27.42
N PRO A 47 11.96 -3.23 27.24
CA PRO A 47 11.19 -4.47 27.07
C PRO A 47 10.20 -4.75 28.23
N GLU A 48 10.53 -4.30 29.44
CA GLU A 48 9.72 -4.41 30.66
C GLU A 48 8.44 -3.56 30.63
N GLU A 49 8.37 -2.54 29.77
CA GLU A 49 7.26 -1.60 29.71
C GLU A 49 6.45 -1.84 28.42
N MET A 50 5.14 -1.55 28.47
CA MET A 50 4.32 -1.56 27.25
C MET A 50 4.63 -0.28 26.46
N PRO A 51 5.13 -0.36 25.22
CA PRO A 51 5.40 0.84 24.43
C PRO A 51 4.10 1.58 24.09
N LEU A 52 4.16 2.91 24.14
CA LEU A 52 3.07 3.75 23.64
C LEU A 52 3.11 3.84 22.11
N ALA A 53 1.98 4.24 21.51
CA ALA A 53 1.88 4.65 20.12
C ALA A 53 2.45 3.64 19.08
N HIS A 54 2.33 2.33 19.35
CA HIS A 54 2.81 1.25 18.48
C HIS A 54 4.31 1.30 18.15
N LEU A 55 5.13 1.87 19.05
CA LEU A 55 6.57 2.05 18.83
C LEU A 55 7.23 0.76 18.34
N GLY A 56 7.75 0.83 17.10
CA GLY A 56 8.53 -0.23 16.46
C GLY A 56 7.75 -1.45 15.99
N LYS A 57 6.41 -1.46 16.08
CA LYS A 57 5.60 -2.65 15.79
C LYS A 57 5.43 -2.91 14.28
N VAL A 58 5.31 -4.19 13.93
CA VAL A 58 4.90 -4.63 12.59
C VAL A 58 3.37 -4.69 12.50
N LEU A 59 2.82 -4.18 11.40
CA LEU A 59 1.39 -3.90 11.21
C LEU A 59 0.84 -4.84 10.13
N ILE A 60 0.24 -5.96 10.56
CA ILE A 60 -0.33 -7.01 9.70
C ILE A 60 -1.70 -7.41 10.24
N PRO A 61 -2.76 -7.58 9.43
CA PRO A 61 -2.78 -7.60 7.96
C PRO A 61 -3.26 -6.30 7.30
N TRP A 62 -3.21 -5.18 8.00
CA TRP A 62 -3.31 -3.85 7.40
C TRP A 62 -2.52 -2.87 8.26
N PRO A 63 -1.80 -1.92 7.66
CA PRO A 63 -1.34 -0.74 8.35
C PRO A 63 -2.47 0.28 8.45
N ASN A 64 -2.31 1.25 9.36
CA ASN A 64 -3.25 2.35 9.53
C ASN A 64 -4.70 1.89 9.77
N ARG A 65 -5.69 2.72 9.45
CA ARG A 65 -7.11 2.55 9.83
C ARG A 65 -7.89 1.72 8.83
N ILE A 66 -8.85 0.94 9.33
CA ILE A 66 -10.06 0.53 8.61
C ILE A 66 -11.24 1.27 9.25
N ALA A 67 -11.89 2.13 8.46
CA ALA A 67 -12.96 3.01 8.93
C ALA A 67 -14.12 2.19 9.49
N ASN A 68 -14.62 2.59 10.67
CA ASN A 68 -15.68 1.87 11.40
C ASN A 68 -15.35 0.40 11.72
N GLY A 69 -14.09 -0.03 11.56
CA GLY A 69 -13.68 -1.43 11.62
C GLY A 69 -14.44 -2.34 10.67
N CYS A 70 -15.13 -1.79 9.67
CA CYS A 70 -15.99 -2.54 8.78
C CYS A 70 -15.37 -2.57 7.39
N TYR A 71 -15.43 -3.72 6.73
CA TYR A 71 -15.05 -3.84 5.33
C TYR A 71 -15.90 -4.87 4.61
N ARG A 72 -15.99 -4.75 3.28
CA ARG A 72 -16.63 -5.77 2.43
C ARG A 72 -15.58 -6.44 1.57
N TYR A 73 -15.64 -7.77 1.52
CA TYR A 73 -14.75 -8.55 0.68
C TYR A 73 -15.51 -9.77 0.13
N GLN A 74 -15.41 -9.99 -1.18
CA GLN A 74 -16.15 -11.05 -1.88
C GLN A 74 -17.66 -11.06 -1.57
N GLY A 75 -18.26 -9.87 -1.48
CA GLY A 75 -19.69 -9.68 -1.19
C GLY A 75 -20.13 -9.93 0.25
N GLN A 76 -19.23 -10.36 1.14
CA GLN A 76 -19.49 -10.48 2.57
C GLN A 76 -19.01 -9.24 3.32
N GLU A 77 -19.74 -8.85 4.35
CA GLU A 77 -19.36 -7.76 5.26
C GLU A 77 -18.71 -8.35 6.51
N TYR A 78 -17.61 -7.76 6.95
CA TYR A 78 -16.86 -8.20 8.11
C TYR A 78 -16.64 -7.04 9.08
N GLN A 79 -16.67 -7.35 10.38
CA GLN A 79 -16.49 -6.37 11.46
C GLN A 79 -15.28 -6.74 12.31
N LEU A 80 -14.27 -5.87 12.27
CA LEU A 80 -13.06 -5.92 13.08
C LEU A 80 -13.30 -5.27 14.45
N PRO A 81 -12.53 -5.65 15.48
CA PRO A 81 -12.52 -4.95 16.76
C PRO A 81 -12.09 -3.49 16.60
N ILE A 82 -12.86 -2.57 17.19
CA ILE A 82 -12.46 -1.17 17.30
C ILE A 82 -11.44 -1.03 18.42
N ASN A 83 -10.20 -0.68 18.07
CA ASN A 83 -9.11 -0.41 19.00
C ASN A 83 -8.68 1.07 19.01
N GLU A 84 -9.16 1.90 18.07
CA GLU A 84 -9.05 3.35 18.13
C GLU A 84 -10.45 3.97 18.30
N HIS A 85 -10.89 4.10 19.54
CA HIS A 85 -12.26 4.53 19.86
C HIS A 85 -12.60 5.96 19.40
N SER A 86 -11.63 6.87 19.35
CA SER A 86 -11.86 8.28 18.97
C SER A 86 -12.24 8.45 17.51
N SER A 87 -11.63 7.68 16.61
CA SER A 87 -11.92 7.65 15.17
C SER A 87 -12.92 6.55 14.79
N LYS A 88 -13.29 5.69 15.75
CA LYS A 88 -14.05 4.44 15.53
C LYS A 88 -13.38 3.50 14.52
N ALA A 89 -12.06 3.51 14.42
CA ALA A 89 -11.33 2.67 13.47
C ALA A 89 -10.78 1.38 14.11
N ALA A 90 -10.59 0.37 13.27
CA ALA A 90 -9.66 -0.72 13.56
C ALA A 90 -8.29 -0.33 12.98
N ILE A 91 -7.32 -0.05 13.84
CA ILE A 91 -6.01 0.47 13.46
C ILE A 91 -4.91 -0.59 13.64
N HIS A 92 -3.96 -0.64 12.70
CA HIS A 92 -2.68 -1.36 12.81
C HIS A 92 -2.77 -2.89 12.94
N GLY A 93 -3.75 -3.51 12.29
CA GLY A 93 -3.80 -4.96 12.13
C GLY A 93 -4.06 -5.75 13.41
N LEU A 94 -3.68 -7.03 13.38
CA LEU A 94 -3.96 -8.03 14.42
C LEU A 94 -2.69 -8.65 15.03
N LEU A 95 -1.51 -8.42 14.43
CA LEU A 95 -0.24 -8.99 14.89
C LEU A 95 0.66 -8.04 15.70
N ALA A 96 0.34 -6.75 15.78
CA ALA A 96 1.17 -5.74 16.48
C ALA A 96 1.34 -6.00 18.00
N TRP A 97 0.42 -6.77 18.59
CA TRP A 97 0.43 -7.12 20.02
C TRP A 97 0.45 -8.64 20.26
N ARG A 98 0.85 -9.42 19.26
CA ARG A 98 1.02 -10.88 19.37
C ARG A 98 2.48 -11.22 19.66
N ASP A 99 2.71 -12.29 20.40
CA ASP A 99 4.06 -12.80 20.62
C ASP A 99 4.51 -13.66 19.44
N TRP A 100 5.51 -13.17 18.71
CA TRP A 100 6.09 -13.87 17.56
C TRP A 100 7.14 -14.88 18.04
N GLN A 101 7.33 -15.95 17.27
CA GLN A 101 8.29 -16.99 17.61
C GLN A 101 9.60 -16.80 16.85
N ILE A 102 10.72 -16.83 17.57
CA ILE A 102 12.05 -16.80 16.96
C ILE A 102 12.27 -18.16 16.27
N SER A 103 12.46 -18.12 14.95
CA SER A 103 12.75 -19.30 14.13
C SER A 103 14.24 -19.42 13.79
N GLU A 104 14.94 -18.30 13.66
CA GLU A 104 16.38 -18.25 13.41
C GLU A 104 16.99 -17.06 14.15
N LEU A 105 18.23 -17.22 14.63
CA LEU A 105 18.96 -16.18 15.35
C LEU A 105 20.47 -16.33 15.12
N THR A 106 21.11 -15.22 14.78
CA THR A 106 22.56 -15.07 14.70
C THR A 106 23.01 -13.83 15.47
N ALA A 107 24.30 -13.51 15.46
CA ALA A 107 24.78 -12.27 16.09
C ALA A 107 24.29 -10.99 15.37
N THR A 108 23.90 -11.10 14.10
CA THR A 108 23.58 -9.97 13.22
C THR A 108 22.19 -10.05 12.60
N SER A 109 21.40 -11.09 12.89
CA SER A 109 20.08 -11.28 12.28
C SER A 109 19.14 -12.11 13.16
N VAL A 110 17.84 -11.83 13.09
CA VAL A 110 16.78 -12.62 13.72
C VAL A 110 15.57 -12.76 12.77
N THR A 111 15.04 -13.98 12.68
CA THR A 111 13.83 -14.31 11.91
C THR A 111 12.70 -14.64 12.89
N LEU A 112 11.65 -13.82 12.90
CA LEU A 112 10.45 -14.02 13.71
C LEU A 112 9.30 -14.52 12.84
N THR A 113 8.50 -15.45 13.36
CA THR A 113 7.33 -16.01 12.65
C THR A 113 6.08 -15.93 13.51
N ALA A 114 4.93 -15.70 12.87
CA ALA A 114 3.63 -15.71 13.52
C ALA A 114 2.57 -16.32 12.62
N PHE A 115 1.68 -17.09 13.24
CA PHE A 115 0.44 -17.54 12.62
C PHE A 115 -0.69 -16.61 13.05
N LEU A 116 -1.37 -15.99 12.09
CA LEU A 116 -2.64 -15.30 12.30
C LEU A 116 -3.79 -16.29 12.05
N PRO A 117 -4.45 -16.81 13.10
CA PRO A 117 -5.62 -17.65 12.94
C PRO A 117 -6.83 -16.84 12.46
N PRO A 118 -7.84 -17.50 11.87
CA PRO A 118 -9.06 -16.82 11.46
C PRO A 118 -9.84 -16.34 12.68
N SER A 119 -10.54 -15.22 12.53
CA SER A 119 -11.46 -14.65 13.52
C SER A 119 -12.75 -14.19 12.86
N TYR A 120 -13.80 -13.89 13.64
CA TYR A 120 -15.09 -13.43 13.09
C TYR A 120 -14.96 -12.19 12.18
N GLY A 121 -14.04 -11.27 12.51
CA GLY A 121 -13.80 -10.05 11.73
C GLY A 121 -12.78 -10.20 10.60
N TYR A 122 -11.98 -11.26 10.62
CA TYR A 122 -10.96 -11.54 9.61
C TYR A 122 -10.82 -13.06 9.48
N PRO A 123 -11.70 -13.71 8.69
CA PRO A 123 -11.77 -15.17 8.60
C PRO A 123 -10.73 -15.78 7.65
N PHE A 124 -9.53 -15.17 7.59
CA PHE A 124 -8.42 -15.61 6.76
C PHE A 124 -7.23 -16.04 7.63
N MET A 125 -6.34 -16.83 7.04
CA MET A 125 -5.21 -17.44 7.75
C MET A 125 -3.91 -17.00 7.12
N LEU A 126 -3.04 -16.37 7.91
CA LEU A 126 -1.73 -15.92 7.41
C LEU A 126 -0.60 -16.58 8.19
N ALA A 127 0.38 -17.12 7.48
CA ALA A 127 1.71 -17.38 8.03
C ALA A 127 2.58 -16.17 7.70
N SER A 128 3.09 -15.48 8.71
CA SER A 128 3.89 -14.26 8.54
C SER A 128 5.29 -14.44 9.10
N GLN A 129 6.26 -13.79 8.46
CA GLN A 129 7.67 -13.77 8.83
C GLN A 129 8.19 -12.34 8.79
N VAL A 130 9.05 -11.99 9.75
CA VAL A 130 9.80 -10.74 9.78
C VAL A 130 11.28 -11.09 9.99
N VAL A 131 12.14 -10.60 9.11
CA VAL A 131 13.59 -10.78 9.20
C VAL A 131 14.23 -9.43 9.47
N TYR A 132 14.89 -9.30 10.61
CA TYR A 132 15.76 -8.17 10.92
C TYR A 132 17.20 -8.58 10.64
N SER A 133 17.91 -7.82 9.81
CA SER A 133 19.33 -8.06 9.52
C SER A 133 20.14 -6.78 9.71
N LEU A 134 21.19 -6.85 10.52
CA LEU A 134 22.04 -5.72 10.87
C LEU A 134 23.39 -5.85 10.17
N ASN A 135 23.76 -4.80 9.43
CA ASN A 135 25.00 -4.72 8.67
C ASN A 135 25.88 -3.58 9.17
N ALA A 136 27.19 -3.81 9.26
CA ALA A 136 28.14 -2.84 9.77
C ALA A 136 28.26 -1.55 8.94
N HIS A 137 27.87 -1.58 7.66
CA HIS A 137 28.01 -0.46 6.71
C HIS A 137 26.65 0.15 6.33
N THR A 138 25.60 -0.66 6.23
CA THR A 138 24.28 -0.21 5.72
C THR A 138 23.21 -0.11 6.81
N GLY A 139 23.51 -0.45 8.07
CA GLY A 139 22.55 -0.39 9.17
C GLY A 139 21.56 -1.56 9.19
N LEU A 140 20.33 -1.30 9.61
CA LEU A 140 19.27 -2.31 9.79
C LEU A 140 18.41 -2.44 8.53
N SER A 141 18.26 -3.65 8.00
CA SER A 141 17.25 -3.99 7.00
C SER A 141 16.13 -4.81 7.63
N VAL A 142 14.90 -4.60 7.15
CA VAL A 142 13.72 -5.34 7.57
C VAL A 142 13.02 -5.91 6.35
N GLU A 143 12.80 -7.23 6.34
CA GLU A 143 11.99 -7.92 5.35
C GLU A 143 10.73 -8.46 6.02
N ILE A 144 9.57 -8.24 5.42
CA ILE A 144 8.28 -8.73 5.93
C ILE A 144 7.60 -9.52 4.84
N ALA A 145 7.27 -10.77 5.15
CA ALA A 145 6.58 -11.67 4.24
C ALA A 145 5.34 -12.27 4.92
N SER A 146 4.23 -12.34 4.20
CA SER A 146 3.04 -13.08 4.64
C SER A 146 2.52 -13.95 3.52
N GLN A 147 2.23 -15.21 3.85
CA GLN A 147 1.56 -16.15 2.98
C GLN A 147 0.13 -16.37 3.48
N ASN A 148 -0.85 -16.18 2.61
CA ASN A 148 -2.19 -16.69 2.86
C ASN A 148 -2.17 -18.22 2.73
N ILE A 149 -2.38 -18.91 3.84
CA ILE A 149 -2.40 -20.39 3.93
C ILE A 149 -3.83 -20.94 4.01
N GLY A 150 -4.83 -20.08 3.80
CA GLY A 150 -6.22 -20.46 3.65
C GLY A 150 -6.56 -20.94 2.23
N THR A 151 -7.80 -21.38 2.05
CA THR A 151 -8.33 -21.80 0.74
C THR A 151 -9.04 -20.70 -0.03
N VAL A 152 -9.10 -19.48 0.53
CA VAL A 152 -9.75 -18.30 -0.06
C VAL A 152 -8.76 -17.14 -0.02
N ALA A 153 -8.68 -16.34 -1.08
CA ALA A 153 -7.87 -15.12 -1.12
C ALA A 153 -8.23 -14.18 0.04
N ALA A 154 -7.25 -13.45 0.58
CA ALA A 154 -7.42 -12.60 1.75
C ALA A 154 -7.08 -11.14 1.42
N PRO A 155 -7.87 -10.14 1.85
CA PRO A 155 -7.46 -8.75 1.77
C PRO A 155 -6.25 -8.54 2.69
N TYR A 156 -5.20 -7.89 2.19
CA TYR A 156 -3.92 -7.78 2.90
C TYR A 156 -3.23 -6.45 2.60
N GLY A 157 -2.62 -5.90 3.64
CA GLY A 157 -1.62 -4.86 3.59
C GLY A 157 -0.61 -5.04 4.73
N VAL A 158 0.54 -4.39 4.61
CA VAL A 158 1.59 -4.45 5.62
C VAL A 158 2.24 -3.09 5.81
N GLY A 159 2.71 -2.82 7.03
CA GLY A 159 3.61 -1.73 7.32
C GLY A 159 4.42 -1.98 8.59
N ILE A 160 5.29 -1.04 8.92
CA ILE A 160 6.10 -1.04 10.14
C ILE A 160 6.13 0.36 10.74
N HIS A 161 6.19 0.46 12.07
CA HIS A 161 5.97 1.71 12.78
C HIS A 161 7.23 2.24 13.53
N PRO A 162 8.37 2.47 12.86
CA PRO A 162 9.54 3.04 13.53
C PRO A 162 9.33 4.53 13.81
N TYR A 163 9.81 5.00 14.96
CA TYR A 163 9.92 6.43 15.27
C TYR A 163 11.37 6.85 15.15
N LEU A 164 11.74 7.45 14.02
CA LEU A 164 13.10 7.89 13.74
C LEU A 164 13.46 9.11 14.58
N THR A 165 14.70 9.19 15.05
CA THR A 165 15.18 10.30 15.88
C THR A 165 16.66 10.57 15.62
N CYS A 166 17.07 11.83 15.69
CA CYS A 166 18.48 12.18 15.82
C CYS A 166 18.80 12.30 17.31
N ASN A 167 19.09 11.14 17.93
CA ASN A 167 19.48 11.05 19.34
C ASN A 167 18.52 11.77 20.32
N LEU A 168 17.22 11.52 20.16
CA LEU A 168 16.14 11.99 21.06
C LEU A 168 15.99 13.51 21.14
N THR A 169 16.39 14.22 20.09
CA THR A 169 16.10 15.65 19.92
C THR A 169 14.68 15.89 19.43
N SER A 170 14.19 17.12 19.59
CA SER A 170 12.84 17.49 19.13
C SER A 170 12.77 17.44 17.61
N VAL A 171 11.69 16.85 17.09
CA VAL A 171 11.32 16.85 15.66
C VAL A 171 11.26 18.26 15.09
N ASP A 172 10.97 19.27 15.93
CA ASP A 172 10.91 20.67 15.51
C ASP A 172 12.24 21.15 14.88
N GLU A 173 13.37 20.58 15.30
CA GLU A 173 14.72 20.94 14.83
C GLU A 173 15.18 20.15 13.60
N TYR A 174 14.40 19.17 13.13
CA TYR A 174 14.77 18.35 11.98
C TYR A 174 14.58 19.09 10.67
N LEU A 175 15.60 19.03 9.81
CA LEU A 175 15.43 19.13 8.37
C LEU A 175 14.95 17.77 7.87
N PHE A 176 13.77 17.75 7.27
CA PHE A 176 13.13 16.54 6.75
C PHE A 176 13.01 16.60 5.24
N GLN A 177 13.38 15.51 4.58
CA GLN A 177 13.22 15.31 3.15
C GLN A 177 12.56 13.96 2.87
N LEU A 178 11.54 13.97 2.02
CA LEU A 178 10.79 12.81 1.54
C LEU A 178 10.43 13.02 0.07
N PRO A 179 10.84 12.12 -0.87
CA PRO A 179 10.52 12.22 -2.29
C PRO A 179 9.08 11.77 -2.60
N ALA A 180 8.11 12.44 -1.98
CA ALA A 180 6.68 12.26 -2.22
C ALA A 180 6.06 13.57 -2.73
N ASN A 181 5.32 13.50 -3.83
CA ASN A 181 4.66 14.64 -4.46
C ASN A 181 3.14 14.66 -4.22
N GLN A 182 2.60 13.61 -3.61
CA GLN A 182 1.18 13.48 -3.32
C GLN A 182 0.95 13.13 -1.84
N VAL A 183 -0.14 13.65 -1.28
CA VAL A 183 -0.53 13.47 0.13
C VAL A 183 -2.05 13.40 0.25
N TYR A 184 -2.55 12.50 1.12
CA TYR A 184 -3.96 12.46 1.45
C TYR A 184 -4.34 13.60 2.39
N ALA A 185 -5.39 14.35 2.04
CA ALA A 185 -6.11 15.16 3.01
C ALA A 185 -6.85 14.24 3.99
N VAL A 186 -6.95 14.66 5.26
CA VAL A 186 -7.63 13.90 6.31
C VAL A 186 -8.94 14.57 6.73
N ASP A 187 -9.96 13.77 7.04
CA ASP A 187 -11.21 14.27 7.63
C ASP A 187 -11.08 14.51 9.15
N GLU A 188 -12.18 14.93 9.80
CA GLU A 188 -12.24 15.15 11.25
C GLU A 188 -12.02 13.88 12.10
N HIS A 189 -12.02 12.71 11.48
CA HIS A 189 -11.76 11.41 12.08
C HIS A 189 -10.37 10.84 11.71
N ALA A 190 -9.52 11.64 11.05
CA ALA A 190 -8.21 11.24 10.55
C ALA A 190 -8.24 10.09 9.52
N ASN A 191 -9.35 9.96 8.76
CA ASN A 191 -9.40 9.09 7.59
C ASN A 191 -8.90 9.85 6.36
N PRO A 192 -8.12 9.21 5.47
CA PRO A 192 -7.75 9.82 4.21
C PRO A 192 -8.99 10.01 3.32
N THR A 193 -9.04 11.13 2.62
CA THR A 193 -10.15 11.51 1.73
C THR A 193 -9.69 11.56 0.28
N THR A 194 -9.09 12.66 -0.13
CA THR A 194 -8.64 12.92 -1.50
C THR A 194 -7.13 13.07 -1.52
N LEU A 195 -6.51 12.60 -2.60
CA LEU A 195 -5.08 12.73 -2.83
C LEU A 195 -4.82 14.09 -3.50
N HIS A 196 -3.98 14.92 -2.88
CA HIS A 196 -3.59 16.25 -3.35
C HIS A 196 -2.10 16.28 -3.68
N HIS A 197 -1.67 17.26 -4.48
CA HIS A 197 -0.27 17.62 -4.55
C HIS A 197 0.21 18.16 -3.18
N VAL A 198 1.45 17.86 -2.79
CA VAL A 198 1.99 18.23 -1.46
C VAL A 198 2.03 19.73 -1.19
N ASP A 199 2.14 20.55 -2.23
CA ASP A 199 2.07 22.02 -2.11
C ASP A 199 0.70 22.51 -1.66
N GLU A 200 -0.38 21.79 -2.01
CA GLU A 200 -1.75 22.19 -1.67
C GLU A 200 -2.01 22.14 -0.16
N LEU A 201 -1.25 21.34 0.59
CA LEU A 201 -1.37 21.18 2.04
C LEU A 201 -0.19 21.79 2.84
N ASP A 202 0.74 22.52 2.20
CA ASP A 202 2.01 22.98 2.80
C ASP A 202 2.87 21.84 3.41
N LEU A 203 2.73 20.64 2.85
CA LEU A 203 3.44 19.43 3.26
C LEU A 203 4.50 19.00 2.22
N ASN A 204 5.01 19.96 1.44
CA ASN A 204 6.08 19.68 0.49
C ASN A 204 7.43 19.52 1.20
N PHE A 205 7.87 18.26 1.31
CA PHE A 205 9.18 17.85 1.82
C PHE A 205 10.05 17.22 0.72
N THR A 206 9.75 17.44 -0.57
CA THR A 206 10.58 16.93 -1.68
C THR A 206 12.01 17.48 -1.64
N GLN A 207 12.16 18.69 -1.07
CA GLN A 207 13.41 19.30 -0.67
C GLN A 207 13.49 19.36 0.86
N ALA A 208 14.70 19.29 1.42
CA ALA A 208 14.92 19.36 2.85
C ALA A 208 14.32 20.65 3.44
N LYS A 209 13.30 20.50 4.31
CA LYS A 209 12.57 21.60 4.97
C LYS A 209 12.52 21.34 6.47
N LYS A 210 12.69 22.41 7.27
CA LYS A 210 12.56 22.31 8.73
C LYS A 210 11.11 21.97 9.10
N ILE A 211 10.88 20.95 9.93
CA ILE A 211 9.53 20.60 10.38
C ILE A 211 8.95 21.69 11.30
N ALA A 212 9.75 22.25 12.21
CA ALA A 212 9.32 23.28 13.15
C ALA A 212 8.01 22.89 13.87
N ALA A 213 7.06 23.80 14.02
CA ALA A 213 5.79 23.54 14.70
C ALA A 213 4.76 22.77 13.84
N THR A 214 5.10 22.35 12.62
CA THR A 214 4.17 21.67 11.72
C THR A 214 3.76 20.32 12.31
N LYS A 215 2.45 20.09 12.40
CA LYS A 215 1.86 18.81 12.77
C LYS A 215 1.61 17.99 11.52
N ILE A 216 2.10 16.77 11.52
CA ILE A 216 1.99 15.85 10.41
C ILE A 216 1.38 14.57 10.97
N ASP A 217 0.27 14.13 10.40
CA ASP A 217 -0.28 12.78 10.57
C ASP A 217 -0.97 12.41 9.23
N HIS A 218 -0.16 12.34 8.18
CA HIS A 218 -0.64 12.22 6.80
C HIS A 218 0.03 11.08 6.07
N THR A 219 -0.73 10.46 5.17
CA THR A 219 -0.20 9.47 4.23
C THR A 219 0.26 10.18 2.97
N PHE A 220 1.51 9.95 2.61
CA PHE A 220 2.13 10.40 1.37
C PHE A 220 2.22 9.24 0.38
N LYS A 221 2.23 9.58 -0.91
CA LYS A 221 2.52 8.65 -2.00
C LYS A 221 3.83 9.05 -2.65
N THR A 222 4.77 8.13 -2.70
CA THR A 222 6.12 8.39 -3.21
C THR A 222 6.14 8.48 -4.73
N ALA A 223 7.12 9.21 -5.27
CA ALA A 223 7.25 9.40 -6.72
C ALA A 223 7.86 8.19 -7.44
N ASN A 224 8.60 7.34 -6.72
CA ASN A 224 9.34 6.21 -7.25
C ASN A 224 9.07 4.96 -6.40
N ASP A 225 9.19 3.78 -7.01
CA ASP A 225 9.06 2.50 -6.32
C ASP A 225 10.09 2.36 -5.19
N LEU A 226 11.35 2.72 -5.45
CA LEU A 226 12.41 2.80 -4.44
C LEU A 226 12.68 4.25 -4.05
N TRP A 227 12.66 4.54 -2.76
CA TRP A 227 12.89 5.88 -2.25
C TRP A 227 13.69 5.87 -0.94
N GLU A 228 14.29 7.03 -0.64
CA GLU A 228 14.99 7.30 0.61
C GLU A 228 14.45 8.60 1.21
N MET A 229 14.17 8.60 2.50
CA MET A 229 13.88 9.80 3.29
C MET A 229 15.05 10.09 4.22
N THR A 230 15.28 11.36 4.55
CA THR A 230 16.30 11.77 5.55
C THR A 230 15.72 12.73 6.58
N ILE A 231 16.05 12.52 7.87
CA ILE A 231 16.01 13.55 8.90
C ILE A 231 17.43 13.92 9.30
N THR A 232 17.68 15.22 9.49
CA THR A 232 18.96 15.74 9.95
C THR A 232 18.75 16.73 11.08
N HIS A 233 19.50 16.58 12.18
CA HIS A 233 19.58 17.60 13.22
C HIS A 233 20.87 18.43 13.03
N PRO A 234 20.78 19.66 12.48
CA PRO A 234 21.96 20.40 12.01
C PRO A 234 23.03 20.64 13.09
N GLN A 235 22.62 20.91 14.34
CA GLN A 235 23.55 21.21 15.43
C GLN A 235 24.21 19.97 16.03
N GLN A 236 23.61 18.78 15.85
CA GLN A 236 24.21 17.52 16.30
C GLN A 236 25.07 16.88 15.20
N ALA A 237 24.99 17.39 13.97
CA ALA A 237 25.60 16.79 12.79
C ALA A 237 25.25 15.29 12.62
N LEU A 238 24.03 14.90 13.05
CA LEU A 238 23.50 13.54 12.93
C LEU A 238 22.36 13.53 11.91
N SER A 239 22.37 12.52 11.03
CA SER A 239 21.29 12.24 10.09
C SER A 239 20.87 10.79 10.19
N VAL A 240 19.57 10.53 10.00
CA VAL A 240 18.99 9.20 9.90
C VAL A 240 18.28 9.09 8.57
N SER A 241 18.57 8.03 7.82
CA SER A 241 17.84 7.71 6.59
C SER A 241 17.04 6.42 6.72
N LEU A 242 15.95 6.36 5.96
CA LEU A 242 15.12 5.18 5.79
C LEU A 242 14.88 5.00 4.29
N CYS A 243 15.20 3.82 3.78
CA CYS A 243 14.91 3.41 2.41
C CYS A 243 13.74 2.41 2.39
N SER A 244 12.88 2.49 1.38
CA SER A 244 11.82 1.50 1.18
C SER A 244 11.42 1.36 -0.28
N ASP A 245 10.89 0.19 -0.62
CA ASP A 245 10.28 -0.19 -1.88
C ASP A 245 8.74 -0.09 -1.86
N GLN A 246 8.15 0.48 -0.80
CA GLN A 246 6.70 0.58 -0.62
C GLN A 246 6.16 1.92 -1.10
N LEU A 247 5.09 1.91 -1.90
CA LEU A 247 4.55 3.12 -2.54
C LEU A 247 3.95 4.15 -1.57
N TRP A 248 3.45 3.71 -0.42
CA TRP A 248 2.78 4.56 0.56
C TRP A 248 3.63 4.75 1.80
N VAL A 249 3.60 5.94 2.39
CA VAL A 249 4.30 6.23 3.64
C VAL A 249 3.46 7.11 4.55
N GLN A 250 3.18 6.65 5.78
CA GLN A 250 2.61 7.52 6.81
C GLN A 250 3.73 8.31 7.46
N VAL A 251 3.56 9.62 7.61
CA VAL A 251 4.44 10.44 8.42
C VAL A 251 3.64 11.01 9.60
N TYR A 252 4.12 10.73 10.81
CA TYR A 252 3.52 11.20 12.04
C TYR A 252 4.56 11.93 12.90
N SER A 253 4.31 13.20 13.23
CA SER A 253 5.25 14.06 13.98
C SER A 253 5.34 13.75 15.48
N GLY A 254 4.66 12.71 15.96
CA GLY A 254 4.94 12.13 17.27
C GLY A 254 4.33 12.90 18.44
N GLU A 255 3.19 13.57 18.28
CA GLU A 255 2.51 14.34 19.34
C GLU A 255 2.29 13.52 20.62
N LYS A 256 1.95 12.22 20.49
CA LYS A 256 1.77 11.29 21.62
C LYS A 256 3.07 11.00 22.38
N LEU A 257 4.22 11.24 21.75
CA LEU A 257 5.57 11.04 22.27
C LEU A 257 6.32 12.36 22.39
N GLN A 258 5.60 13.47 22.61
CA GLN A 258 6.17 14.80 22.80
C GLN A 258 7.12 15.24 21.66
N ARG A 259 6.87 14.75 20.44
CA ARG A 259 7.65 15.06 19.23
C ARG A 259 9.16 14.74 19.39
N GLN A 260 9.50 13.69 20.13
CA GLN A 260 10.90 13.22 20.29
C GLN A 260 11.42 12.39 19.10
N GLY A 261 10.53 12.03 18.18
CA GLY A 261 10.87 11.31 16.96
C GLY A 261 9.72 11.35 15.97
N LEU A 262 10.09 11.19 14.70
CA LEU A 262 9.19 11.22 13.55
C LEU A 262 8.85 9.78 13.19
N ALA A 263 7.59 9.38 13.34
CA ALA A 263 7.14 8.12 12.79
C ALA A 263 7.11 8.22 11.27
N VAL A 264 7.83 7.32 10.60
CA VAL A 264 7.86 7.20 9.14
C VAL A 264 7.60 5.74 8.82
N GLU A 265 6.39 5.46 8.35
CA GLU A 265 5.84 4.12 8.24
C GLU A 265 5.67 3.77 6.77
N PRO A 266 6.60 3.02 6.15
CA PRO A 266 6.35 2.44 4.83
C PRO A 266 5.16 1.48 4.90
N MET A 267 4.27 1.56 3.91
CA MET A 267 3.03 0.80 3.84
C MET A 267 2.80 0.27 2.42
N SER A 268 2.40 -0.99 2.31
CA SER A 268 2.10 -1.62 1.01
C SER A 268 0.78 -1.15 0.38
N CYS A 269 -0.03 -0.42 1.14
CA CYS A 269 -1.34 0.06 0.74
C CYS A 269 -1.67 1.39 1.47
N PRO A 270 -2.60 2.21 0.94
CA PRO A 270 -3.04 3.40 1.64
C PRO A 270 -3.89 3.02 2.87
N PRO A 271 -4.16 3.95 3.80
CA PRO A 271 -5.13 3.68 4.85
C PRO A 271 -6.50 3.35 4.27
N ASN A 272 -7.26 2.56 5.02
CA ASN A 272 -8.58 2.08 4.65
C ASN A 272 -8.58 1.28 3.32
N ALA A 273 -7.45 0.67 2.93
CA ALA A 273 -7.29 -0.13 1.71
C ALA A 273 -8.36 -1.22 1.52
N PHE A 274 -8.90 -1.78 2.60
CA PHE A 274 -9.96 -2.80 2.51
C PHE A 274 -11.29 -2.23 2.02
N ASN A 275 -11.42 -0.89 2.02
CA ASN A 275 -12.58 -0.14 1.55
C ASN A 275 -12.24 0.85 0.42
N SER A 276 -10.97 1.03 0.07
CA SER A 276 -10.55 1.94 -0.99
C SER A 276 -10.17 1.14 -2.24
N GLY A 277 -10.96 1.33 -3.30
CA GLY A 277 -10.88 0.58 -4.54
C GLY A 277 -12.27 0.20 -5.04
N ILE A 278 -12.53 0.43 -6.34
CA ILE A 278 -13.79 0.06 -6.98
C ILE A 278 -13.47 -0.92 -8.10
N ALA A 279 -13.07 -2.15 -7.75
CA ALA A 279 -13.19 -3.34 -8.59
C ALA A 279 -12.90 -4.60 -7.75
N ASP A 280 -13.84 -5.55 -7.68
CA ASP A 280 -13.52 -6.94 -7.36
C ASP A 280 -12.91 -7.55 -8.63
N ILE A 281 -11.58 -7.55 -8.72
CA ILE A 281 -10.83 -8.31 -9.73
C ILE A 281 -10.22 -9.50 -9.01
N ASP A 282 -10.86 -10.66 -9.10
CA ASP A 282 -10.26 -11.91 -8.64
C ASP A 282 -9.50 -12.55 -9.82
N MET A 283 -8.22 -12.81 -9.66
CA MET A 283 -7.41 -13.47 -10.68
C MET A 283 -6.96 -14.83 -10.17
N PHE A 284 -7.36 -15.89 -10.87
CA PHE A 284 -6.85 -17.24 -10.64
C PHE A 284 -6.25 -17.79 -11.93
N ARG A 285 -4.91 -17.90 -11.97
CA ARG A 285 -4.15 -18.45 -13.11
C ARG A 285 -4.52 -17.83 -14.47
N GLY A 286 -4.65 -16.51 -14.50
CA GLY A 286 -5.00 -15.76 -15.72
C GLY A 286 -6.50 -15.67 -16.00
N ASN A 287 -7.36 -16.35 -15.23
CA ASN A 287 -8.80 -16.13 -15.27
C ASN A 287 -9.16 -14.96 -14.35
N PHE A 288 -9.76 -13.93 -14.92
CA PHE A 288 -10.21 -12.75 -14.18
C PHE A 288 -11.73 -12.82 -13.98
N SER A 289 -12.17 -12.91 -12.73
CA SER A 289 -13.56 -12.68 -12.35
C SER A 289 -13.69 -11.20 -11.99
N ILE A 290 -14.23 -10.42 -12.92
CA ILE A 290 -14.47 -8.99 -12.74
C ILE A 290 -15.95 -8.80 -12.44
N LYS A 291 -16.29 -8.42 -11.21
CA LYS A 291 -17.63 -7.95 -10.86
C LYS A 291 -17.60 -6.43 -10.75
N ASP A 292 -18.23 -5.76 -11.70
CA ASP A 292 -18.44 -4.32 -11.65
C ASP A 292 -19.93 -3.99 -11.88
N LYS A 293 -20.41 -2.94 -11.21
CA LYS A 293 -21.72 -2.34 -11.40
C LYS A 293 -21.55 -0.91 -11.87
N LEU A 294 -21.99 -0.64 -13.11
CA LEU A 294 -22.12 0.72 -13.63
C LEU A 294 -23.08 1.54 -12.75
N GLN A 295 -22.58 2.59 -12.09
CA GLN A 295 -23.41 3.51 -11.31
C GLN A 295 -24.13 4.52 -12.22
N GLU A 296 -23.38 5.21 -13.08
CA GLU A 296 -23.90 6.23 -13.99
C GLU A 296 -23.02 6.33 -15.26
N LYS A 297 -23.60 6.85 -16.36
CA LYS A 297 -22.84 7.31 -17.53
C LYS A 297 -23.11 8.79 -17.73
N ILE A 298 -22.06 9.59 -17.63
CA ILE A 298 -22.14 11.04 -17.77
C ILE A 298 -21.58 11.40 -19.15
N ALA A 299 -22.41 12.04 -19.99
CA ALA A 299 -21.95 12.55 -21.28
C ALA A 299 -21.13 13.82 -21.05
N LEU A 300 -19.91 13.87 -21.57
CA LEU A 300 -19.10 15.09 -21.67
C LEU A 300 -19.59 15.86 -22.90
N THR A 301 -20.16 17.04 -22.67
CA THR A 301 -20.89 17.81 -23.68
C THR A 301 -20.02 18.83 -24.41
N ASP A 302 -18.93 19.23 -23.77
CA ASP A 302 -18.01 20.25 -24.25
C ASP A 302 -16.67 19.62 -24.60
N ALA A 303 -16.00 20.15 -25.63
CA ALA A 303 -14.69 19.68 -26.05
C ALA A 303 -13.83 20.85 -26.54
N ILE A 304 -12.61 20.94 -26.02
CA ILE A 304 -11.60 21.90 -26.47
C ILE A 304 -10.46 21.10 -27.08
N VAL A 305 -10.16 21.37 -28.35
CA VAL A 305 -9.03 20.77 -29.07
C VAL A 305 -7.87 21.76 -29.05
N SER A 306 -6.70 21.28 -28.66
CA SER A 306 -5.45 22.05 -28.63
C SER A 306 -4.30 21.22 -29.20
N GLN A 307 -3.28 21.89 -29.73
CA GLN A 307 -2.10 21.22 -30.27
C GLN A 307 -1.10 20.94 -29.13
N SER A 308 -0.50 19.75 -29.12
CA SER A 308 0.63 19.39 -28.25
C SER A 308 1.91 19.22 -29.09
N PRO A 309 3.11 19.17 -28.48
CA PRO A 309 4.37 18.97 -29.21
C PRO A 309 4.35 17.72 -30.10
N ASP A 310 3.68 16.65 -29.63
CA ASP A 310 3.69 15.32 -30.24
C ASP A 310 2.35 14.94 -30.88
N GLY A 311 1.40 15.89 -30.98
CA GLY A 311 0.10 15.65 -31.59
C GLY A 311 -1.00 16.63 -31.14
N TRP A 312 -2.09 16.09 -30.58
CA TRP A 312 -3.29 16.84 -30.23
C TRP A 312 -3.82 16.43 -28.85
N LEU A 313 -4.27 17.42 -28.08
CA LEU A 313 -4.99 17.22 -26.84
C LEU A 313 -6.45 17.60 -27.03
N ILE A 314 -7.35 16.70 -26.70
CA ILE A 314 -8.79 16.95 -26.65
C ILE A 314 -9.22 16.90 -25.19
N HIS A 315 -9.57 18.06 -24.63
CA HIS A 315 -10.13 18.16 -23.29
C HIS A 315 -11.65 18.14 -23.37
N PHE A 316 -12.25 17.06 -22.89
CA PHE A 316 -13.69 16.90 -22.80
C PHE A 316 -14.18 17.32 -21.41
N SER A 317 -15.30 18.03 -21.33
CA SER A 317 -15.87 18.43 -20.04
C SER A 317 -17.40 18.45 -20.05
N ARG A 318 -17.97 18.47 -18.84
CA ARG A 318 -19.37 18.83 -18.58
C ARG A 318 -19.37 19.77 -17.37
N GLY A 319 -19.46 21.07 -17.64
CA GLY A 319 -19.26 22.09 -16.61
C GLY A 319 -17.80 22.12 -16.13
N SER A 320 -17.58 22.58 -14.90
CA SER A 320 -16.25 22.72 -14.29
C SER A 320 -15.73 21.46 -13.60
N ASP A 321 -16.61 20.50 -13.28
CA ASP A 321 -16.31 19.48 -12.25
C ASP A 321 -16.02 18.10 -12.84
N ILE A 322 -16.40 17.86 -14.09
CA ILE A 322 -16.26 16.57 -14.75
C ILE A 322 -15.54 16.78 -16.08
N SER A 323 -14.33 16.25 -16.17
CA SER A 323 -13.52 16.35 -17.36
C SER A 323 -12.63 15.13 -17.56
N ALA A 324 -12.26 14.92 -18.82
CA ALA A 324 -11.31 13.90 -19.25
C ALA A 324 -10.49 14.44 -20.41
N THR A 325 -9.20 14.13 -20.44
CA THR A 325 -8.28 14.58 -21.49
C THR A 325 -7.83 13.39 -22.32
N LEU A 326 -7.94 13.50 -23.64
CA LEU A 326 -7.43 12.55 -24.62
C LEU A 326 -6.21 13.16 -25.31
N ASN A 327 -5.05 12.54 -25.13
CA ASN A 327 -3.84 12.81 -25.92
C ASN A 327 -3.84 11.91 -27.15
N ILE A 328 -3.65 12.51 -28.32
CA ILE A 328 -3.59 11.85 -29.61
C ILE A 328 -2.22 12.13 -30.19
N SER A 329 -1.39 11.09 -30.34
CA SER A 329 -0.06 11.20 -30.91
C SER A 329 0.19 10.03 -31.87
N ALA A 330 1.40 9.94 -32.40
CA ALA A 330 1.88 8.77 -33.12
C ALA A 330 3.16 8.27 -32.46
N ASP A 331 3.33 6.95 -32.41
CA ASP A 331 4.61 6.38 -31.96
C ASP A 331 5.68 6.42 -33.06
N ASP A 332 6.88 5.94 -32.74
CA ASP A 332 8.03 5.90 -33.67
C ASP A 332 7.77 5.12 -34.97
N GLN A 333 6.74 4.27 -35.01
CA GLN A 333 6.32 3.49 -36.19
C GLN A 333 5.17 4.16 -36.96
N GLY A 334 4.74 5.36 -36.55
CA GLY A 334 3.63 6.09 -37.15
C GLY A 334 2.25 5.54 -36.77
N ARG A 335 2.16 4.71 -35.73
CA ARG A 335 0.89 4.13 -35.26
C ARG A 335 0.20 5.14 -34.34
N LEU A 336 -1.11 5.30 -34.51
CA LEU A 336 -1.94 6.17 -33.68
C LEU A 336 -1.88 5.73 -32.21
N LEU A 337 -1.43 6.62 -31.34
CA LEU A 337 -1.47 6.46 -29.89
C LEU A 337 -2.59 7.32 -29.32
N LEU A 338 -3.45 6.71 -28.50
CA LEU A 338 -4.55 7.37 -27.80
C LEU A 338 -4.37 7.15 -26.30
N GLU A 339 -4.07 8.21 -25.55
CA GLU A 339 -3.95 8.16 -24.10
C GLU A 339 -5.09 8.94 -23.46
N LEU A 340 -5.93 8.27 -22.68
CA LEU A 340 -7.07 8.90 -22.00
C LEU A 340 -6.81 8.97 -20.50
N GLN A 341 -7.12 10.13 -19.93
CA GLN A 341 -7.05 10.39 -18.49
C GLN A 341 -8.35 11.02 -18.01
N ASN A 342 -8.92 10.49 -16.91
CA ASN A 342 -9.96 11.19 -16.16
C ASN A 342 -9.28 12.17 -15.21
N ASP A 343 -9.78 13.41 -15.15
CA ASP A 343 -9.20 14.42 -14.26
C ASP A 343 -9.64 14.20 -12.80
N ASN A 344 -10.71 13.43 -12.58
CA ASN A 344 -11.21 13.04 -11.26
C ASN A 344 -11.25 11.51 -11.11
N LEU A 345 -10.52 10.99 -10.11
CA LEU A 345 -10.33 9.56 -9.83
C LEU A 345 -11.62 8.82 -9.44
N ASN A 346 -12.68 9.53 -9.03
CA ASN A 346 -13.98 8.91 -8.77
C ASN A 346 -14.64 8.41 -10.07
N HIS A 347 -14.26 8.94 -11.23
CA HIS A 347 -14.65 8.41 -12.52
C HIS A 347 -13.63 7.33 -12.92
N ASN A 348 -14.04 6.07 -12.87
CA ASN A 348 -13.16 4.93 -13.12
C ASN A 348 -13.30 4.32 -14.53
N ARG A 349 -14.16 4.90 -15.38
CA ARG A 349 -14.45 4.39 -16.72
C ARG A 349 -14.60 5.55 -17.71
N ILE A 350 -14.06 5.37 -18.92
CA ILE A 350 -14.26 6.28 -20.05
C ILE A 350 -14.84 5.47 -21.21
N TRP A 351 -15.86 6.03 -21.87
CA TRP A 351 -16.42 5.45 -23.09
C TRP A 351 -16.05 6.34 -24.27
N LEU A 352 -15.15 5.84 -25.12
CA LEU A 352 -14.82 6.47 -26.39
C LEU A 352 -15.69 5.86 -27.50
N ARG A 353 -16.29 6.72 -28.33
CA ARG A 353 -16.93 6.30 -29.57
C ARG A 353 -16.12 6.86 -30.74
N LEU A 354 -15.42 5.97 -31.43
CA LEU A 354 -14.69 6.32 -32.64
C LEU A 354 -15.61 6.17 -33.85
N ALA A 355 -15.61 7.18 -34.72
CA ALA A 355 -16.24 7.05 -36.02
C ALA A 355 -15.49 6.00 -36.84
N ALA A 356 -16.24 5.14 -37.52
CA ALA A 356 -15.68 4.08 -38.34
C ALA A 356 -16.60 3.85 -39.54
N GLN A 357 -16.02 3.66 -40.71
CA GLN A 357 -16.71 3.41 -41.97
C GLN A 357 -17.33 2.00 -41.98
N PRO A 358 -18.28 1.73 -42.90
CA PRO A 358 -18.85 0.39 -43.09
C PRO A 358 -17.80 -0.69 -43.41
N GLU A 359 -16.72 -0.31 -44.10
CA GLU A 359 -15.61 -1.17 -44.49
C GLU A 359 -14.50 -1.32 -43.44
N ASP A 360 -14.61 -0.62 -42.30
CA ASP A 360 -13.63 -0.76 -41.21
C ASP A 360 -13.81 -2.10 -40.49
N HIS A 361 -12.68 -2.79 -40.30
CA HIS A 361 -12.60 -4.06 -39.60
C HIS A 361 -11.85 -3.90 -38.27
N ILE A 362 -12.21 -4.69 -37.26
CA ILE A 362 -11.54 -4.67 -35.95
C ILE A 362 -10.93 -6.04 -35.69
N TYR A 363 -9.62 -6.07 -35.45
CA TYR A 363 -8.84 -7.27 -35.16
C TYR A 363 -8.02 -7.10 -33.88
N GLY A 364 -7.63 -8.21 -33.24
CA GLY A 364 -6.81 -8.21 -32.03
C GLY A 364 -7.61 -8.49 -30.75
N CYS A 365 -7.22 -7.87 -29.64
CA CYS A 365 -7.87 -7.99 -28.31
C CYS A 365 -7.73 -9.36 -27.60
N GLY A 366 -6.83 -10.23 -28.08
CA GLY A 366 -6.58 -11.56 -27.49
C GLY A 366 -6.90 -12.71 -28.45
N GLU A 367 -6.62 -13.95 -28.02
CA GLU A 367 -6.84 -15.14 -28.83
C GLU A 367 -8.31 -15.59 -28.78
N GLN A 368 -9.03 -15.46 -29.90
CA GLN A 368 -10.41 -15.96 -30.04
C GLN A 368 -10.61 -16.60 -31.41
N PHE A 369 -11.10 -17.85 -31.40
CA PHE A 369 -11.35 -18.64 -32.62
C PHE A 369 -12.73 -18.40 -33.25
N SER A 370 -13.62 -17.67 -32.58
CA SER A 370 -15.03 -17.58 -32.97
C SER A 370 -15.31 -16.53 -34.05
N TYR A 371 -14.60 -15.40 -34.01
CA TYR A 371 -14.75 -14.30 -34.96
C TYR A 371 -13.38 -13.73 -35.29
N PHE A 372 -13.06 -13.67 -36.58
CA PHE A 372 -11.86 -12.98 -37.02
C PHE A 372 -12.07 -11.46 -36.99
N ASP A 373 -13.17 -10.98 -37.56
CA ASP A 373 -13.57 -9.57 -37.49
C ASP A 373 -14.52 -9.31 -36.32
N LEU A 374 -14.09 -8.44 -35.41
CA LEU A 374 -14.81 -8.05 -34.20
C LEU A 374 -15.74 -6.84 -34.44
N ARG A 375 -15.84 -6.32 -35.67
CA ARG A 375 -16.71 -5.21 -36.02
C ARG A 375 -18.15 -5.46 -35.58
N GLY A 376 -18.69 -4.54 -34.78
CA GLY A 376 -20.07 -4.59 -34.27
C GLY A 376 -20.30 -5.56 -33.10
N LYS A 377 -19.25 -6.22 -32.58
CA LYS A 377 -19.34 -7.12 -31.44
C LYS A 377 -18.97 -6.41 -30.13
N PRO A 378 -19.70 -6.62 -29.03
CA PRO A 378 -19.23 -6.22 -27.70
C PRO A 378 -18.10 -7.17 -27.29
N PHE A 379 -16.87 -6.68 -27.17
CA PHE A 379 -15.68 -7.50 -26.92
C PHE A 379 -14.78 -6.88 -25.83
N PRO A 380 -14.39 -7.61 -24.77
CA PRO A 380 -13.45 -7.12 -23.77
C PRO A 380 -12.01 -7.14 -24.31
N LEU A 381 -11.25 -6.06 -24.12
CA LEU A 381 -9.87 -5.90 -24.63
C LEU A 381 -8.84 -6.87 -24.01
N TRP A 382 -9.17 -7.45 -22.85
CA TRP A 382 -8.32 -8.36 -22.10
C TRP A 382 -9.06 -9.70 -21.93
N THR A 383 -9.07 -10.55 -22.97
CA THR A 383 -9.60 -11.92 -22.84
C THR A 383 -8.50 -12.87 -22.39
N SER A 384 -8.80 -13.69 -21.39
CA SER A 384 -8.02 -14.87 -21.03
C SER A 384 -8.07 -15.92 -22.15
N GLU A 385 -7.10 -16.83 -22.16
CA GLU A 385 -7.21 -18.10 -22.87
C GLU A 385 -8.54 -18.79 -22.49
N GLN A 386 -9.14 -19.52 -23.42
CA GLN A 386 -10.36 -20.25 -23.11
C GLN A 386 -10.07 -21.35 -22.09
N GLY A 387 -10.87 -21.42 -21.03
CA GLY A 387 -10.86 -22.55 -20.12
C GLY A 387 -11.12 -23.89 -20.81
N VAL A 388 -10.78 -24.99 -20.13
CA VAL A 388 -11.00 -26.36 -20.61
C VAL A 388 -12.48 -26.71 -20.52
N GLY A 389 -13.10 -26.98 -21.68
CA GLY A 389 -14.54 -27.21 -21.79
C GLY A 389 -15.32 -25.91 -21.95
N ARG A 390 -16.43 -25.93 -22.71
CA ARG A 390 -17.29 -24.75 -22.95
C ARG A 390 -18.72 -24.91 -22.48
N ASN A 391 -19.12 -26.15 -22.17
CA ASN A 391 -20.47 -26.46 -21.71
C ASN A 391 -20.39 -26.83 -20.23
N LYS A 392 -20.92 -25.96 -19.35
CA LYS A 392 -20.95 -26.14 -17.89
C LYS A 392 -21.69 -27.42 -17.44
N GLN A 393 -22.44 -28.06 -18.33
CA GLN A 393 -23.09 -29.35 -18.07
C GLN A 393 -22.18 -30.57 -18.31
N THR A 394 -21.00 -30.38 -18.91
CA THR A 394 -20.08 -31.49 -19.15
C THR A 394 -19.20 -31.74 -17.94
N TYR A 395 -18.92 -33.02 -17.67
CA TYR A 395 -18.04 -33.43 -16.58
C TYR A 395 -16.63 -32.83 -16.71
N VAL A 396 -16.16 -32.59 -17.95
CA VAL A 396 -14.87 -31.95 -18.22
C VAL A 396 -14.83 -30.52 -17.68
N THR A 397 -15.83 -29.70 -18.04
CA THR A 397 -15.91 -28.32 -17.53
C THR A 397 -16.06 -28.31 -16.01
N TRP A 398 -16.90 -29.19 -15.45
CA TRP A 398 -17.07 -29.30 -13.99
C TRP A 398 -15.76 -29.67 -13.28
N GLN A 399 -14.99 -30.64 -13.81
CA GLN A 399 -13.68 -30.99 -13.23
C GLN A 399 -12.67 -29.85 -13.34
N ALA A 400 -12.63 -29.15 -14.49
CA ALA A 400 -11.75 -28.02 -14.70
C ALA A 400 -12.07 -26.87 -13.72
N ASP A 401 -13.36 -26.57 -13.51
CA ASP A 401 -13.83 -25.60 -12.53
C ASP A 401 -13.47 -26.03 -11.10
N CYS A 402 -13.78 -27.28 -10.72
CA CYS A 402 -13.57 -27.76 -9.35
C CYS A 402 -12.10 -27.87 -8.92
N LYS A 403 -11.18 -28.16 -9.85
CA LYS A 403 -9.76 -28.33 -9.51
C LYS A 403 -8.95 -27.07 -9.70
N GLU A 404 -9.21 -26.33 -10.77
CA GLU A 404 -8.29 -25.29 -11.27
C GLU A 404 -9.03 -24.00 -11.64
N ASN A 405 -10.32 -23.87 -11.34
CA ASN A 405 -11.17 -22.73 -11.73
C ASN A 405 -10.95 -22.34 -13.21
N ALA A 406 -10.84 -23.36 -14.07
CA ALA A 406 -10.37 -23.25 -15.45
C ALA A 406 -11.39 -23.78 -16.46
N GLY A 407 -12.67 -23.94 -16.11
CA GLY A 407 -13.70 -24.31 -17.07
C GLY A 407 -14.17 -23.09 -17.86
N GLY A 408 -14.21 -23.20 -19.19
CA GLY A 408 -14.67 -22.12 -20.05
C GLY A 408 -16.18 -21.91 -19.94
N ASP A 409 -16.60 -20.66 -20.15
CA ASP A 409 -18.01 -20.27 -20.34
C ASP A 409 -18.29 -19.93 -21.81
N TYR A 410 -19.57 -19.98 -22.17
CA TYR A 410 -20.07 -19.62 -23.51
C TYR A 410 -20.24 -18.11 -23.68
#